data_AF-A0AAW5NAX0-F1
#
_entry.id   AF-A0AAW5NAX0-F1
#
_cell.length_a   1.000
_cell.length_b   1.000
_cell.length_c   1.000
_cell.angle_alpha   90.00
_cell.angle_beta   90.00
_cell.angle_gamma   90.00
#
_symmetry.space_group_name_H-M   'P 1'
#
loop_
_entity.id
_entity.type
_entity.pdbx_description
1 polymer ?
#
loop_
_entity_poly.entity_id
_entity_poly.type
_entity_poly.pdbx_seq_one_letter_code
_entity_poly.pdbx_strand_id
1 'polypeptide(L)'
;MIGQYYSSENDKLVPFNLFIAISKPKQTLTLEFSSKILGEDYPKLISKYTIRQCLENIDKLGICRIDVDGILQTGCITSADVTKDVHVTLSDETLQALSIWVKNYRRYKWDYYDSEGIDFIRDVKSSKCKECIRIYRKEKEIIKPKNKDFLSILPNKWEVVKQFNSVTRFEVKLETIGKVRSYLNLKDTYINDVLNAEANPILTMYDRVFGHTSDVPEIQADTFDDFAMQKILNAYHGDIKTIEMTLKPLYASRSGFDKRMTKIRQTWEKMLNSTSGGINYVNSVRNLLV
;
A
#
# COMPACT_ATOMS: atom_id res chain seq x y z
N MET A 1 18.59 37.67 2.02
CA MET A 1 17.59 36.58 1.87
C MET A 1 18.25 35.25 2.21
N ILE A 2 17.74 34.57 3.25
CA ILE A 2 18.34 33.36 3.83
C ILE A 2 17.91 32.07 3.07
N GLY A 3 16.81 32.15 2.32
CA GLY A 3 16.35 31.15 1.36
C GLY A 3 15.27 31.75 0.45
N GLN A 4 14.96 31.07 -0.65
CA GLN A 4 13.84 31.39 -1.55
C GLN A 4 13.05 30.09 -1.78
N TYR A 5 11.72 30.19 -1.90
CA TYR A 5 10.88 29.03 -2.19
C TYR A 5 9.69 29.38 -3.08
N TYR A 6 9.17 28.36 -3.75
CA TYR A 6 7.91 28.35 -4.49
C TYR A 6 7.06 27.18 -3.98
N SER A 7 5.75 27.39 -3.89
CA SER A 7 4.74 26.35 -3.57
C SER A 7 3.53 26.52 -4.49
N SER A 8 3.06 25.43 -5.07
CA SER A 8 1.89 25.44 -5.96
C SER A 8 0.54 25.48 -5.26
N GLU A 9 0.48 25.49 -3.92
CA GLU A 9 -0.77 25.40 -3.13
C GLU A 9 -1.86 26.40 -3.55
N ASN A 10 -1.47 27.57 -4.09
CA ASN A 10 -2.38 28.60 -4.57
C ASN A 10 -2.16 28.97 -6.05
N ASP A 11 -1.41 28.17 -6.80
CA ASP A 11 -1.08 28.43 -8.20
C ASP A 11 -1.96 27.61 -9.15
N LYS A 12 -2.92 28.28 -9.79
CA LYS A 12 -3.84 27.64 -10.74
C LYS A 12 -3.16 27.15 -12.02
N LEU A 13 -1.97 27.66 -12.34
CA LEU A 13 -1.19 27.22 -13.51
C LEU A 13 -0.44 25.91 -13.23
N VAL A 14 -0.26 25.57 -11.96
CA VAL A 14 0.40 24.33 -11.51
C VAL A 14 -0.56 23.56 -10.60
N PRO A 15 -1.61 22.92 -11.17
CA PRO A 15 -2.70 22.29 -10.41
C PRO A 15 -2.32 20.91 -9.83
N PHE A 16 -1.10 20.79 -9.32
CA PHE A 16 -0.55 19.57 -8.73
C PHE A 16 0.56 19.94 -7.74
N ASN A 17 0.94 19.01 -6.86
CA ASN A 17 1.97 19.26 -5.86
C ASN A 17 3.31 19.56 -6.54
N LEU A 18 3.84 20.77 -6.28
CA LEU A 18 5.19 21.22 -6.62
C LEU A 18 5.66 22.21 -5.56
N PHE A 19 6.77 21.88 -4.92
CA PHE A 19 7.47 22.75 -4.00
C PHE A 19 8.96 22.76 -4.36
N ILE A 20 9.51 23.97 -4.42
CA ILE A 20 10.92 24.22 -4.77
C ILE A 20 11.49 25.13 -3.70
N ALA A 21 12.60 24.75 -3.08
CA ALA A 21 13.28 25.61 -2.11
C ALA A 21 14.79 25.60 -2.29
N ILE A 22 15.39 26.78 -2.18
CA ILE A 22 16.83 26.98 -2.22
C ILE A 22 17.28 27.52 -0.87
N SER A 23 18.25 26.84 -0.25
CA SER A 23 18.93 27.32 0.95
C SER A 23 20.38 27.66 0.61
N LYS A 24 20.71 28.96 0.59
CA LYS A 24 22.08 29.41 0.36
C LYS A 24 23.05 29.00 1.48
N PRO A 25 22.70 29.08 2.77
CA PRO A 25 23.60 28.63 3.84
C PRO A 25 23.90 27.13 3.78
N LYS A 26 22.91 26.31 3.42
CA LYS A 26 23.07 24.86 3.33
C LYS A 26 23.59 24.39 1.96
N GLN A 27 23.61 25.27 0.96
CA GLN A 27 23.88 24.93 -0.44
C GLN A 27 22.98 23.79 -0.95
N THR A 28 21.69 23.83 -0.60
CA THR A 28 20.73 22.77 -0.95
C THR A 28 19.60 23.29 -1.83
N LEU A 29 19.25 22.50 -2.84
CA LEU A 29 18.00 22.55 -3.57
C LEU A 29 17.08 21.42 -3.04
N THR A 30 15.85 21.76 -2.67
CA THR A 30 14.80 20.80 -2.35
C THR A 30 13.72 20.87 -3.42
N LEU A 31 13.39 19.72 -3.99
CA LEU A 31 12.27 19.52 -4.90
C LEU A 31 11.31 18.51 -4.29
N GLU A 32 10.04 18.88 -4.14
CA GLU A 32 8.95 17.96 -3.81
C GLU A 32 7.88 18.10 -4.89
N PHE A 33 7.51 16.99 -5.53
CA PHE A 33 6.53 17.02 -6.61
C PHE A 33 5.80 15.69 -6.76
N SER A 34 4.62 15.74 -7.38
CA SER A 34 3.86 14.54 -7.75
C SER A 34 4.10 14.15 -9.21
N SER A 35 3.77 12.91 -9.57
CA SER A 35 3.89 12.41 -10.95
C SER A 35 3.01 13.16 -11.96
N LYS A 36 2.06 13.98 -11.52
CA LYS A 36 1.25 14.85 -12.40
C LYS A 36 2.08 15.85 -13.20
N ILE A 37 3.31 16.14 -12.77
CA ILE A 37 4.29 16.94 -13.54
C ILE A 37 4.58 16.33 -14.93
N LEU A 38 4.31 15.04 -15.13
CA LEU A 38 4.45 14.35 -16.42
C LEU A 38 3.34 14.72 -17.44
N GLY A 39 2.27 15.40 -17.02
CA GLY A 39 1.16 15.76 -17.89
C GLY A 39 0.45 14.53 -18.45
N GLU A 40 0.41 14.40 -19.78
CA GLU A 40 -0.16 13.24 -20.48
C GLU A 40 0.51 11.91 -20.10
N ASP A 41 1.78 11.95 -19.71
CA ASP A 41 2.54 10.78 -19.27
C ASP A 41 2.34 10.43 -17.78
N TYR A 42 1.41 11.10 -17.08
CA TYR A 42 1.08 10.83 -15.68
C TYR A 42 0.87 9.33 -15.34
N PRO A 43 0.19 8.51 -16.18
CA PRO A 43 0.03 7.09 -15.92
C PRO A 43 1.35 6.30 -15.87
N LYS A 44 2.43 6.81 -16.48
CA LYS A 44 3.76 6.18 -16.45
C LYS A 44 4.46 6.32 -15.09
N LEU A 45 3.94 7.16 -14.20
CA LEU A 45 4.45 7.44 -12.85
C LEU A 45 5.91 7.93 -12.84
N ILE A 46 6.45 8.25 -11.66
CA ILE A 46 7.87 8.57 -11.50
C ILE A 46 8.64 7.25 -11.40
N SER A 47 9.58 7.03 -12.31
CA SER A 47 10.40 5.83 -12.40
C SER A 47 11.78 6.18 -12.94
N LYS A 48 12.69 5.19 -13.02
CA LYS A 48 13.98 5.35 -13.70
C LYS A 48 13.87 5.81 -15.16
N TYR A 49 12.72 5.60 -15.80
CA TYR A 49 12.47 5.98 -17.19
C TYR A 49 11.91 7.40 -17.34
N THR A 50 11.25 7.94 -16.30
CA THR A 50 10.48 9.19 -16.38
C THR A 50 11.03 10.30 -15.48
N ILE A 51 11.96 10.00 -14.56
CA ILE A 51 12.52 11.00 -13.64
C ILE A 51 13.17 12.18 -14.36
N ARG A 52 13.87 11.95 -15.47
CA ARG A 52 14.45 13.02 -16.30
C ARG A 52 13.34 13.92 -16.85
N GLN A 53 12.29 13.34 -17.41
CA GLN A 53 11.15 14.09 -17.94
C GLN A 53 10.46 14.92 -16.84
N CYS A 54 10.34 14.41 -15.61
CA CYS A 54 9.85 15.19 -14.48
C CYS A 54 10.68 16.46 -14.26
N LEU A 55 12.01 16.32 -14.19
CA LEU A 55 12.92 17.44 -13.98
C LEU A 55 12.90 18.43 -15.14
N GLU A 56 12.92 17.95 -16.38
CA GLU A 56 12.79 18.80 -17.57
C GLU A 56 11.46 19.54 -17.62
N ASN A 57 10.36 18.92 -17.19
CA ASN A 57 9.07 19.57 -17.11
C ASN A 57 9.04 20.64 -16.01
N ILE A 58 9.70 20.42 -14.86
CA ILE A 58 9.87 21.46 -13.83
C ILE A 58 10.63 22.66 -14.40
N ASP A 59 11.73 22.43 -15.12
CA ASP A 59 12.52 23.51 -15.75
C ASP A 59 11.67 24.31 -16.76
N LYS A 60 10.86 23.60 -17.58
CA LYS A 60 9.94 24.20 -18.57
C LYS A 60 8.83 25.05 -17.97
N LEU A 61 8.49 24.89 -16.69
CA LEU A 61 7.54 25.78 -16.01
C LEU A 61 8.08 27.22 -15.87
N GLY A 62 9.39 27.42 -16.03
CA GLY A 62 10.01 28.75 -15.98
C GLY A 62 10.08 29.36 -14.57
N ILE A 63 9.79 28.57 -13.53
CA ILE A 63 9.83 29.00 -12.11
C ILE A 63 11.29 29.19 -11.66
N CYS A 64 12.15 28.24 -11.99
CA CYS A 64 13.59 28.31 -11.78
C CYS A 64 14.33 27.46 -12.81
N ARG A 65 15.59 27.80 -13.10
CA ARG A 65 16.47 26.95 -13.89
C ARG A 65 17.08 25.87 -13.02
N ILE A 66 17.04 24.62 -13.48
CA ILE A 66 17.64 23.49 -12.77
C ILE A 66 18.65 22.74 -13.63
N ASP A 67 19.75 22.30 -13.01
CA ASP A 67 20.72 21.40 -13.64
C ASP A 67 20.21 19.96 -13.53
N VAL A 68 19.50 19.51 -14.56
CA VAL A 68 18.90 18.17 -14.61
C VAL A 68 19.95 17.07 -14.45
N ASP A 69 21.09 17.18 -15.12
CA ASP A 69 22.14 16.17 -15.08
C ASP A 69 22.83 16.14 -13.71
N GLY A 70 23.13 17.31 -13.14
CA GLY A 70 23.70 17.43 -11.80
C GLY A 70 22.77 16.86 -10.72
N ILE A 71 21.46 17.11 -10.83
CA ILE A 71 20.46 16.53 -9.91
C ILE A 71 20.42 15.01 -10.05
N LEU A 72 20.39 14.46 -11.27
CA LEU A 72 20.36 13.00 -11.47
C LEU A 72 21.64 12.33 -10.97
N GLN A 73 22.79 13.01 -11.05
CA GLN A 73 24.08 12.49 -10.61
C GLN A 73 24.25 12.51 -9.09
N THR A 74 23.77 13.56 -8.40
CA THR A 74 24.12 13.83 -6.99
C THR A 74 22.92 13.89 -6.05
N GLY A 75 21.70 13.97 -6.59
CA GLY A 75 20.47 14.14 -5.83
C GLY A 75 20.15 12.91 -4.98
N CYS A 76 19.56 13.19 -3.81
CA CYS A 76 19.11 12.17 -2.87
C CYS A 76 17.60 12.29 -2.62
N ILE A 77 16.92 11.15 -2.57
CA ILE A 77 15.52 11.05 -2.18
C ILE A 77 15.44 11.10 -0.65
N THR A 78 14.68 12.07 -0.13
CA THR A 78 14.45 12.26 1.30
C THR A 78 13.15 11.63 1.78
N SER A 79 12.16 11.57 0.88
CA SER A 79 10.90 10.87 1.05
C SER A 79 10.34 10.43 -0.30
N ALA A 80 9.49 9.40 -0.30
CA ALA A 80 8.80 8.95 -1.51
C ALA A 80 7.48 8.24 -1.16
N ASP A 81 6.49 8.40 -2.03
CA ASP A 81 5.28 7.56 -2.03
C ASP A 81 5.49 6.46 -3.08
N VAL A 82 5.74 5.24 -2.59
CA VAL A 82 5.93 4.05 -3.45
C VAL A 82 4.56 3.54 -3.85
N THR A 83 4.39 3.20 -5.13
CA THR A 83 3.11 2.72 -5.65
C THR A 83 3.25 1.44 -6.46
N LYS A 84 2.20 0.60 -6.44
CA LYS A 84 2.02 -0.53 -7.37
C LYS A 84 0.59 -0.46 -7.90
N ASP A 85 0.46 -0.35 -9.21
CA ASP A 85 -0.82 -0.44 -9.90
C ASP A 85 -1.05 -1.88 -10.34
N VAL A 86 -2.26 -2.39 -10.09
CA VAL A 86 -2.71 -3.68 -10.57
C VAL A 86 -3.95 -3.49 -11.43
N HIS A 87 -4.00 -4.17 -12.57
CA HIS A 87 -5.11 -4.09 -13.53
C HIS A 87 -6.28 -5.01 -13.12
N VAL A 88 -6.73 -4.85 -11.89
CA VAL A 88 -7.92 -5.48 -11.31
C VAL A 88 -8.62 -4.46 -10.43
N THR A 89 -9.92 -4.25 -10.62
CA THR A 89 -10.75 -3.48 -9.67
C THR A 89 -11.11 -4.35 -8.48
N LEU A 90 -10.61 -4.01 -7.29
CA LEU A 90 -11.07 -4.67 -6.06
C LEU A 90 -12.51 -4.25 -5.76
N SER A 91 -13.37 -5.23 -5.46
CA SER A 91 -14.76 -4.99 -5.08
C SER A 91 -14.86 -4.34 -3.69
N ASP A 92 -15.97 -3.65 -3.42
CA ASP A 92 -16.24 -3.10 -2.08
C ASP A 92 -16.25 -4.22 -1.02
N GLU A 93 -16.75 -5.40 -1.38
CA GLU A 93 -16.68 -6.62 -0.55
C GLU A 93 -15.24 -7.01 -0.22
N THR A 94 -14.32 -6.96 -1.19
CA THR A 94 -12.90 -7.27 -0.95
C THR A 94 -12.26 -6.24 -0.02
N LEU A 95 -12.52 -4.95 -0.25
CA LEU A 95 -11.99 -3.87 0.61
C LEU A 95 -12.55 -3.98 2.04
N GLN A 96 -13.84 -4.28 2.18
CA GLN A 96 -14.50 -4.51 3.45
C GLN A 96 -13.93 -5.75 4.16
N ALA A 97 -13.68 -6.84 3.43
CA ALA A 97 -13.06 -8.04 3.99
C ALA A 97 -11.67 -7.73 4.55
N LEU A 98 -10.81 -7.00 3.82
CA LEU A 98 -9.48 -6.61 4.32
C LEU A 98 -9.56 -5.87 5.66
N SER A 99 -10.57 -5.01 5.85
CA SER A 99 -10.78 -4.28 7.11
C SER A 99 -11.03 -5.19 8.34
N ILE A 100 -11.65 -6.35 8.12
CA ILE A 100 -11.95 -7.35 9.16
C ILE A 100 -10.71 -8.20 9.47
N TRP A 101 -9.86 -8.43 8.47
CA TRP A 101 -8.72 -9.35 8.55
C TRP A 101 -7.38 -8.70 8.97
N VAL A 102 -7.42 -7.50 9.56
CA VAL A 102 -6.23 -6.85 10.13
C VAL A 102 -5.70 -7.67 11.31
N LYS A 103 -4.75 -8.58 11.08
CA LYS A 103 -4.20 -9.46 12.13
C LYS A 103 -3.53 -8.66 13.25
N ASN A 104 -2.90 -7.54 12.92
CA ASN A 104 -2.20 -6.69 13.88
C ASN A 104 -3.07 -5.50 14.34
N TYR A 105 -4.36 -5.71 14.59
CA TYR A 105 -5.38 -4.67 14.88
C TYR A 105 -5.09 -3.77 16.11
N ARG A 106 -4.21 -4.22 17.01
CA ARG A 106 -3.72 -3.39 18.14
C ARG A 106 -2.71 -2.35 17.68
N ARG A 107 -1.97 -2.62 16.62
CA ARG A 107 -0.96 -1.73 16.05
C ARG A 107 -1.42 -1.03 14.79
N TYR A 108 -2.41 -1.55 14.06
CA TYR A 108 -2.94 -0.93 12.85
C TYR A 108 -4.45 -0.70 12.99
N LYS A 109 -4.86 0.52 12.69
CA LYS A 109 -6.26 0.91 12.47
C LYS A 109 -6.50 1.04 10.98
N TRP A 110 -7.77 1.11 10.60
CA TRP A 110 -8.14 1.39 9.22
C TRP A 110 -9.18 2.51 9.16
N ASP A 111 -9.19 3.22 8.04
CA ASP A 111 -10.16 4.26 7.72
C ASP A 111 -10.46 4.28 6.21
N TYR A 112 -11.64 4.76 5.83
CA TYR A 112 -11.99 4.88 4.41
C TYR A 112 -11.21 6.01 3.75
N TYR A 113 -10.68 5.74 2.55
CA TYR A 113 -10.00 6.74 1.72
C TYR A 113 -10.92 7.22 0.59
N ASP A 114 -11.34 8.48 0.64
CA ASP A 114 -12.11 9.16 -0.42
C ASP A 114 -13.32 8.38 -0.96
N SER A 115 -13.95 7.54 -0.12
CA SER A 115 -15.02 6.58 -0.49
C SER A 115 -14.65 5.52 -1.55
N GLU A 116 -13.39 5.47 -2.00
CA GLU A 116 -12.93 4.58 -3.10
C GLU A 116 -11.79 3.65 -2.70
N GLY A 117 -11.42 3.66 -1.43
CA GLY A 117 -10.34 2.87 -0.89
C GLY A 117 -10.34 2.82 0.63
N ILE A 118 -9.25 2.29 1.15
CA ILE A 118 -9.02 2.09 2.57
C ILE A 118 -7.55 2.36 2.91
N ASP A 119 -7.32 3.07 4.00
CA ASP A 119 -6.02 3.31 4.60
C ASP A 119 -5.84 2.36 5.78
N PHE A 120 -4.72 1.65 5.86
CA PHE A 120 -4.32 0.89 7.04
C PHE A 120 -3.15 1.61 7.71
N ILE A 121 -3.41 2.24 8.84
CA ILE A 121 -2.51 3.19 9.50
C ILE A 121 -2.03 2.60 10.82
N ARG A 122 -0.72 2.65 11.05
CA ARG A 122 -0.13 2.26 12.32
C ARG A 122 -0.52 3.23 13.44
N ASP A 123 -1.12 2.70 14.49
CA ASP A 123 -1.56 3.38 15.70
C ASP A 123 -0.38 3.68 16.63
N VAL A 124 0.29 4.79 16.35
CA VAL A 124 1.43 5.29 17.14
C VAL A 124 1.34 6.80 17.32
N LYS A 125 1.76 7.28 18.49
CA LYS A 125 1.78 8.72 18.81
C LYS A 125 2.81 9.48 17.97
N SER A 126 3.96 8.87 17.69
CA SER A 126 5.06 9.52 16.96
C SER A 126 4.79 9.50 15.46
N SER A 127 4.71 10.67 14.83
CA SER A 127 4.57 10.82 13.37
C SER A 127 5.68 10.12 12.60
N LYS A 128 6.92 10.15 13.11
CA LYS A 128 8.08 9.49 12.49
C LYS A 128 7.93 7.97 12.39
N CYS A 129 7.14 7.37 13.28
CA CYS A 129 6.87 5.94 13.31
C CYS A 129 5.57 5.55 12.59
N LYS A 130 4.81 6.52 12.07
CA LYS A 130 3.58 6.24 11.33
C LYS A 130 3.91 5.45 10.07
N GLU A 131 3.11 4.44 9.82
CA GLU A 131 3.20 3.60 8.64
C GLU A 131 1.78 3.54 8.06
N CYS A 132 1.65 3.68 6.75
CA CYS A 132 0.36 3.60 6.08
C CYS A 132 0.53 2.84 4.77
N ILE A 133 -0.33 1.85 4.56
CA ILE A 133 -0.63 1.32 3.23
C ILE A 133 -2.04 1.74 2.85
N ARG A 134 -2.15 2.37 1.69
CA ARG A 134 -3.40 2.82 1.10
C ARG A 134 -3.72 1.95 -0.09
N ILE A 135 -4.97 1.49 -0.17
CA ILE A 135 -5.46 0.64 -1.27
C ILE A 135 -6.73 1.28 -1.82
N TYR A 136 -6.75 1.66 -3.09
CA TYR A 136 -7.88 2.40 -3.66
C TYR A 136 -8.07 2.17 -5.16
N ARG A 137 -9.31 2.32 -5.62
CA ARG A 137 -9.67 2.26 -7.03
C ARG A 137 -9.23 3.55 -7.72
N LYS A 138 -8.12 3.49 -8.44
CA LYS A 138 -7.53 4.66 -9.11
C LYS A 138 -8.44 5.20 -10.20
N GLU A 139 -9.15 4.31 -10.89
CA GLU A 139 -10.13 4.63 -11.92
C GLU A 139 -11.21 5.60 -11.43
N LYS A 140 -11.68 5.42 -10.19
CA LYS A 140 -12.71 6.27 -9.58
C LYS A 140 -12.10 7.50 -8.92
N GLU A 141 -10.90 7.39 -8.36
CA GLU A 141 -10.22 8.51 -7.71
C GLU A 141 -9.81 9.59 -8.70
N ILE A 142 -9.32 9.23 -9.90
CA ILE A 142 -8.80 10.21 -10.86
C ILE A 142 -9.88 11.17 -11.39
N ILE A 143 -11.14 10.75 -11.40
CA ILE A 143 -12.28 11.58 -11.83
C ILE A 143 -12.92 12.39 -10.68
N LYS A 144 -12.45 12.26 -9.43
CA LYS A 144 -12.98 13.03 -8.29
C LYS A 144 -12.70 14.54 -8.47
N PRO A 145 -13.52 15.43 -7.86
CA PRO A 145 -13.39 16.89 -8.02
C PRO A 145 -11.99 17.45 -7.74
N LYS A 146 -11.25 16.87 -6.79
CA LYS A 146 -9.88 17.27 -6.46
C LYS A 146 -8.87 17.16 -7.61
N ASN A 147 -9.18 16.40 -8.65
CA ASN A 147 -8.35 16.21 -9.83
C ASN A 147 -8.81 17.07 -11.03
N LYS A 148 -9.90 17.84 -10.90
CA LYS A 148 -10.52 18.61 -11.98
C LYS A 148 -9.55 19.58 -12.64
N ASP A 149 -8.81 20.36 -11.84
CA ASP A 149 -7.93 21.40 -12.37
C ASP A 149 -6.75 20.79 -13.13
N PHE A 150 -6.18 19.69 -12.63
CA PHE A 150 -5.18 18.90 -13.35
C PHE A 150 -5.72 18.36 -14.68
N LEU A 151 -6.89 17.73 -14.67
CA LEU A 151 -7.48 17.21 -15.91
C LEU A 151 -7.84 18.32 -16.90
N SER A 152 -8.05 19.56 -16.44
CA SER A 152 -8.41 20.68 -17.32
C SER A 152 -7.24 21.19 -18.16
N ILE A 153 -6.00 20.98 -17.72
CA ILE A 153 -4.79 21.41 -18.43
C ILE A 153 -4.26 20.36 -19.41
N LEU A 154 -4.85 19.16 -19.43
CA LEU A 154 -4.44 18.05 -20.30
C LEU A 154 -5.20 18.08 -21.63
N PRO A 155 -4.51 18.24 -22.78
CA PRO A 155 -5.14 18.18 -24.10
C PRO A 155 -5.93 16.89 -24.35
N ASN A 156 -5.42 15.72 -23.92
CA ASN A 156 -6.05 14.42 -24.14
C ASN A 156 -6.47 13.75 -22.83
N LYS A 157 -7.04 14.53 -21.90
CA LYS A 157 -7.42 14.08 -20.55
C LYS A 157 -8.17 12.74 -20.49
N TRP A 158 -9.02 12.43 -21.47
CA TRP A 158 -9.79 11.20 -21.49
C TRP A 158 -8.96 9.96 -21.86
N GLU A 159 -7.91 10.13 -22.68
CA GLU A 159 -6.94 9.06 -22.94
C GLU A 159 -6.12 8.77 -21.68
N VAL A 160 -5.73 9.82 -20.93
CA VAL A 160 -5.07 9.66 -19.62
C VAL A 160 -5.96 8.94 -18.62
N VAL A 161 -7.23 9.34 -18.49
CA VAL A 161 -8.20 8.69 -17.59
C VAL A 161 -8.40 7.23 -17.96
N LYS A 162 -8.50 6.91 -19.26
CA LYS A 162 -8.70 5.55 -19.77
C LYS A 162 -7.58 4.59 -19.38
N GLN A 163 -6.34 5.08 -19.23
CA GLN A 163 -5.22 4.25 -18.76
C GLN A 163 -5.40 3.74 -17.32
N PHE A 164 -6.27 4.39 -16.53
CA PHE A 164 -6.60 3.94 -15.18
C PHE A 164 -7.81 3.01 -15.13
N ASN A 165 -8.40 2.62 -16.26
CA ASN A 165 -9.52 1.67 -16.28
C ASN A 165 -9.12 0.36 -15.60
N SER A 166 -9.96 -0.07 -14.67
CA SER A 166 -9.75 -1.27 -13.86
C SER A 166 -8.45 -1.28 -13.05
N VAL A 167 -7.92 -0.10 -12.70
CA VAL A 167 -6.71 0.01 -11.87
C VAL A 167 -7.07 0.16 -10.40
N THR A 168 -6.55 -0.75 -9.57
CA THR A 168 -6.39 -0.55 -8.13
C THR A 168 -4.95 -0.17 -7.84
N ARG A 169 -4.75 0.91 -7.08
CA ARG A 169 -3.43 1.37 -6.65
C ARG A 169 -3.19 1.02 -5.19
N PHE A 170 -2.00 0.48 -4.94
CA PHE A 170 -1.41 0.30 -3.62
C PHE A 170 -0.35 1.39 -3.43
N GLU A 171 -0.37 2.07 -2.30
CA GLU A 171 0.52 3.19 -2.01
C GLU A 171 1.08 3.08 -0.59
N VAL A 172 2.40 3.23 -0.42
CA VAL A 172 3.09 3.27 0.88
C VAL A 172 3.96 4.51 0.96
N LYS A 173 3.83 5.25 2.05
CA LYS A 173 4.59 6.48 2.30
C LYS A 173 5.89 6.22 3.04
N LEU A 174 7.00 6.60 2.42
CA LEU A 174 8.34 6.56 3.01
C LEU A 174 8.78 7.99 3.33
N GLU A 175 8.29 8.54 4.44
CA GLU A 175 8.39 9.98 4.76
C GLU A 175 9.76 10.42 5.31
N THR A 176 10.73 9.50 5.49
CA THR A 176 12.06 9.84 5.99
C THR A 176 13.14 9.07 5.25
N ILE A 177 14.35 9.63 5.18
CA ILE A 177 15.54 8.96 4.63
C ILE A 177 15.73 7.58 5.26
N GLY A 178 15.50 7.45 6.57
CA GLY A 178 15.59 6.17 7.27
C GLY A 178 14.55 5.15 6.81
N LYS A 179 13.31 5.59 6.50
CA LYS A 179 12.29 4.73 5.90
C LYS A 179 12.66 4.34 4.46
N VAL A 180 13.11 5.30 3.65
CA VAL A 180 13.56 5.04 2.27
C VAL A 180 14.64 3.95 2.26
N ARG A 181 15.70 4.12 3.06
CA ARG A 181 16.78 3.13 3.17
C ARG A 181 16.31 1.76 3.66
N SER A 182 15.51 1.73 4.74
CA SER A 182 15.11 0.47 5.37
C SER A 182 14.10 -0.32 4.53
N TYR A 183 13.12 0.34 3.92
CA TYR A 183 12.10 -0.32 3.11
C TYR A 183 12.60 -0.70 1.72
N LEU A 184 13.55 0.05 1.15
CA LEU A 184 14.15 -0.27 -0.14
C LEU A 184 15.43 -1.09 -0.03
N ASN A 185 15.88 -1.41 1.19
CA ASN A 185 17.12 -2.14 1.47
C ASN A 185 18.37 -1.47 0.85
N LEU A 186 18.53 -0.16 1.04
CA LEU A 186 19.59 0.64 0.46
C LEU A 186 20.57 1.20 1.50
N LYS A 187 21.83 1.32 1.09
CA LYS A 187 22.87 1.99 1.89
C LYS A 187 22.72 3.51 1.85
N ASP A 188 22.39 4.07 0.69
CA ASP A 188 22.19 5.49 0.48
C ASP A 188 20.87 5.74 -0.25
N THR A 189 20.51 7.01 -0.48
CA THR A 189 19.24 7.38 -1.13
C THR A 189 19.45 8.16 -2.42
N TYR A 190 20.58 7.97 -3.10
CA TYR A 190 20.80 8.56 -4.41
C TYR A 190 19.67 8.16 -5.36
N ILE A 191 19.24 9.10 -6.21
CA ILE A 191 18.10 8.92 -7.13
C ILE A 191 18.25 7.62 -7.92
N ASN A 192 19.44 7.35 -8.46
CA ASN A 192 19.68 6.15 -9.25
C ASN A 192 19.52 4.85 -8.44
N ASP A 193 19.98 4.81 -7.20
CA ASP A 193 19.85 3.62 -6.34
C ASP A 193 18.38 3.38 -5.96
N VAL A 194 17.66 4.45 -5.62
CA VAL A 194 16.24 4.37 -5.23
C VAL A 194 15.37 3.89 -6.39
N LEU A 195 15.57 4.45 -7.59
CA LEU A 195 14.75 4.10 -8.76
C LEU A 195 15.10 2.75 -9.39
N ASN A 196 16.22 2.13 -8.99
CA ASN A 196 16.62 0.77 -9.38
C ASN A 196 16.46 -0.26 -8.25
N ALA A 197 15.90 0.12 -7.10
CA ALA A 197 15.71 -0.80 -5.99
C ALA A 197 14.74 -1.95 -6.37
N GLU A 198 15.12 -3.18 -6.05
CA GLU A 198 14.32 -4.39 -6.29
C GLU A 198 13.41 -4.76 -5.11
N ALA A 199 13.63 -4.13 -3.95
CA ALA A 199 12.82 -4.36 -2.77
C ALA A 199 11.35 -3.98 -3.02
N ASN A 200 10.43 -4.66 -2.33
CA ASN A 200 8.99 -4.44 -2.45
C ASN A 200 8.38 -3.90 -1.13
N PRO A 201 8.43 -2.57 -0.91
CA PRO A 201 7.84 -1.92 0.26
C PRO A 201 6.34 -2.17 0.41
N ILE A 202 5.61 -2.29 -0.71
CA ILE A 202 4.17 -2.52 -0.72
C ILE A 202 3.86 -3.88 -0.10
N LEU A 203 4.49 -4.95 -0.59
CA LEU A 203 4.31 -6.30 -0.06
C LEU A 203 4.78 -6.39 1.40
N THR A 204 5.92 -5.75 1.72
CA THR A 204 6.43 -5.70 3.10
C THR A 204 5.42 -5.06 4.05
N MET A 205 4.80 -3.95 3.66
CA MET A 205 3.77 -3.29 4.48
C MET A 205 2.49 -4.12 4.56
N TYR A 206 2.08 -4.71 3.44
CA TYR A 206 0.93 -5.60 3.37
C TYR A 206 1.06 -6.75 4.38
N ASP A 207 2.20 -7.45 4.36
CA ASP A 207 2.48 -8.56 5.29
C ASP A 207 2.55 -8.12 6.75
N ARG A 208 2.94 -6.87 7.04
CA ARG A 208 2.91 -6.33 8.42
C ARG A 208 1.49 -6.09 8.94
N VAL A 209 0.58 -5.65 8.06
CA VAL A 209 -0.82 -5.36 8.40
C VAL A 209 -1.61 -6.66 8.57
N PHE A 210 -1.52 -7.55 7.58
CA PHE A 210 -2.34 -8.77 7.49
C PHE A 210 -1.63 -10.03 7.98
N GLY A 211 -0.35 -9.95 8.35
CA GLY A 211 0.49 -11.08 8.72
C GLY A 211 0.87 -11.94 7.51
N HIS A 212 1.73 -12.93 7.74
CA HIS A 212 2.02 -13.94 6.73
C HIS A 212 0.80 -14.85 6.49
N THR A 213 0.73 -15.39 5.27
CA THR A 213 -0.32 -16.31 4.84
C THR A 213 -0.32 -17.54 5.75
N SER A 214 -1.49 -17.97 6.21
CA SER A 214 -1.65 -19.31 6.78
C SER A 214 -1.88 -20.26 5.61
N ASP A 215 -1.16 -21.38 5.58
CA ASP A 215 -1.38 -22.43 4.56
C ASP A 215 -2.70 -23.19 4.78
N VAL A 216 -3.39 -22.88 5.88
CA VAL A 216 -4.69 -23.44 6.21
C VAL A 216 -5.81 -22.64 5.52
N PRO A 217 -6.68 -23.29 4.71
CA PRO A 217 -7.84 -22.65 4.10
C PRO A 217 -8.76 -22.03 5.15
N GLU A 218 -9.33 -20.85 4.89
CA GLU A 218 -10.34 -20.25 5.80
C GLU A 218 -11.74 -20.37 5.16
N ILE A 219 -12.76 -20.61 5.98
CA ILE A 219 -14.16 -20.61 5.57
C ILE A 219 -14.92 -19.51 6.30
N GLN A 220 -15.97 -18.97 5.70
CA GLN A 220 -16.87 -18.05 6.38
C GLN A 220 -17.42 -18.72 7.65
N ALA A 221 -17.26 -18.04 8.80
CA ALA A 221 -17.73 -18.54 10.09
C ALA A 221 -19.08 -17.91 10.41
N ASP A 222 -20.15 -18.71 10.41
CA ASP A 222 -21.50 -18.23 10.72
C ASP A 222 -21.77 -18.21 12.23
N THR A 223 -20.99 -18.95 13.01
CA THR A 223 -21.13 -19.04 14.47
C THR A 223 -19.79 -18.86 15.18
N PHE A 224 -19.85 -18.46 16.47
CA PHE A 224 -18.67 -18.40 17.33
C PHE A 224 -17.96 -19.76 17.43
N ASP A 225 -18.73 -20.85 17.49
CA ASP A 225 -18.17 -22.20 17.58
C ASP A 225 -17.36 -22.52 16.31
N ASP A 226 -17.87 -22.18 15.12
CA ASP A 226 -17.14 -22.35 13.85
C ASP A 226 -15.87 -21.50 13.80
N PHE A 227 -15.96 -20.23 14.21
CA PHE A 227 -14.81 -19.34 14.32
C PHE A 227 -13.74 -19.90 15.27
N ALA A 228 -14.15 -20.35 16.45
CA ALA A 228 -13.23 -20.89 17.46
C ALA A 228 -12.54 -22.17 16.96
N MET A 229 -13.25 -23.09 16.30
CA MET A 229 -12.65 -24.31 15.76
C MET A 229 -11.64 -23.98 14.65
N GLN A 230 -11.97 -23.03 13.77
CA GLN A 230 -11.04 -22.57 12.74
C GLN A 230 -9.75 -21.97 13.34
N LYS A 231 -9.86 -21.15 14.40
CA LYS A 231 -8.67 -20.58 15.05
C LYS A 231 -7.78 -21.65 15.69
N ILE A 232 -8.36 -22.70 16.26
CA ILE A 232 -7.60 -23.85 16.76
C ILE A 232 -6.89 -24.55 15.59
N LEU A 233 -7.61 -24.86 14.50
CA LEU A 233 -7.03 -25.52 13.33
C LEU A 233 -5.87 -24.72 12.73
N ASN A 234 -6.03 -23.40 12.60
CA ASN A 234 -4.99 -22.51 12.09
C ASN A 234 -3.75 -22.47 13.00
N ALA A 235 -3.94 -22.45 14.32
CA ALA A 235 -2.83 -22.39 15.28
C ALA A 235 -1.92 -23.63 15.24
N TYR A 236 -2.47 -24.77 14.80
CA TYR A 236 -1.75 -26.04 14.70
C TYR A 236 -1.59 -26.52 13.25
N HIS A 237 -1.77 -25.65 12.25
CA HIS A 237 -1.63 -25.98 10.83
C HIS A 237 -2.43 -27.22 10.38
N GLY A 238 -3.61 -27.44 10.96
CA GLY A 238 -4.44 -28.62 10.67
C GLY A 238 -3.93 -29.94 11.27
N ASP A 239 -2.90 -29.93 12.13
CA ASP A 239 -2.42 -31.12 12.82
C ASP A 239 -3.41 -31.57 13.91
N ILE A 240 -4.39 -32.37 13.49
CA ILE A 240 -5.44 -32.94 14.35
C ILE A 240 -4.85 -33.71 15.53
N LYS A 241 -3.72 -34.42 15.33
CA LYS A 241 -3.12 -35.24 16.39
C LYS A 241 -2.57 -34.35 17.49
N THR A 242 -1.86 -33.29 17.13
CA THR A 242 -1.32 -32.32 18.09
C THR A 242 -2.44 -31.55 18.80
N ILE A 243 -3.49 -31.17 18.09
CA ILE A 243 -4.70 -30.57 18.69
C ILE A 243 -5.34 -31.50 19.72
N GLU A 244 -5.53 -32.78 19.34
CA GLU A 244 -6.13 -33.80 20.19
C GLU A 244 -5.32 -33.97 21.49
N MET A 245 -4.00 -34.12 21.37
CA MET A 245 -3.11 -34.25 22.53
C MET A 245 -3.12 -33.02 23.43
N THR A 246 -3.21 -31.82 22.84
CA THR A 246 -3.17 -30.56 23.59
C THR A 246 -4.48 -30.25 24.30
N LEU A 247 -5.61 -30.58 23.69
CA LEU A 247 -6.93 -30.32 24.28
C LEU A 247 -7.33 -31.38 25.32
N LYS A 248 -6.89 -32.63 25.17
CA LYS A 248 -7.30 -33.75 26.03
C LYS A 248 -7.19 -33.48 27.54
N PRO A 249 -6.11 -32.86 28.07
CA PRO A 249 -5.99 -32.55 29.50
C PRO A 249 -6.96 -31.46 29.99
N LEU A 250 -7.56 -30.67 29.09
CA LEU A 250 -8.42 -29.53 29.44
C LEU A 250 -9.88 -29.94 29.68
N TYR A 251 -10.23 -31.20 29.43
CA TYR A 251 -11.60 -31.70 29.56
C TYR A 251 -11.71 -32.66 30.75
N ALA A 252 -12.65 -32.37 31.65
CA ALA A 252 -12.97 -33.25 32.78
C ALA A 252 -13.73 -34.52 32.35
N SER A 253 -14.37 -34.51 31.17
CA SER A 253 -15.14 -35.65 30.66
C SER A 253 -14.71 -36.03 29.24
N ARG A 254 -14.63 -37.35 29.02
CA ARG A 254 -14.33 -37.93 27.70
C ARG A 254 -15.39 -37.57 26.66
N SER A 255 -16.67 -37.60 27.04
CA SER A 255 -17.77 -37.29 26.12
C SER A 255 -17.79 -35.83 25.68
N GLY A 256 -17.39 -34.89 26.54
CA GLY A 256 -17.24 -33.48 26.17
C GLY A 256 -16.08 -33.25 25.19
N PHE A 257 -14.96 -33.93 25.45
CA PHE A 257 -13.78 -33.91 24.58
C PHE A 257 -14.10 -34.49 23.19
N ASP A 258 -14.70 -35.68 23.13
CA ASP A 258 -15.02 -36.36 21.87
C ASP A 258 -16.00 -35.53 21.02
N LYS A 259 -17.00 -34.87 21.66
CA LYS A 259 -17.89 -33.92 20.98
C LYS A 259 -17.14 -32.74 20.38
N ARG A 260 -16.18 -32.17 21.12
CA ARG A 260 -15.36 -31.05 20.61
C ARG A 260 -14.47 -31.50 19.46
N MET A 261 -13.78 -32.63 19.59
CA MET A 261 -12.92 -33.17 18.53
C MET A 261 -13.71 -33.51 17.27
N THR A 262 -14.94 -34.01 17.42
CA THR A 262 -15.85 -34.24 16.29
C THR A 262 -16.14 -32.93 15.55
N LYS A 263 -16.47 -31.85 16.27
CA LYS A 263 -16.68 -30.53 15.66
C LYS A 263 -15.43 -30.02 14.96
N ILE A 264 -14.25 -30.14 15.57
CA ILE A 264 -12.97 -29.73 14.96
C ILE A 264 -12.73 -30.48 13.65
N ARG A 265 -12.93 -31.81 13.62
CA ARG A 265 -12.77 -32.63 12.42
C ARG A 265 -13.79 -32.26 11.33
N GLN A 266 -15.05 -32.04 11.70
CA GLN A 266 -16.08 -31.57 10.77
C GLN A 266 -15.75 -30.19 10.18
N THR A 267 -15.27 -29.25 11.00
CA THR A 267 -14.81 -27.94 10.52
C THR A 267 -13.61 -28.10 9.59
N TRP A 268 -12.67 -29.00 9.90
CA TRP A 268 -11.52 -29.29 9.05
C TRP A 268 -11.92 -29.89 7.69
N GLU A 269 -12.82 -30.88 7.68
CA GLU A 269 -13.39 -31.46 6.46
C GLU A 269 -14.13 -30.41 5.65
N LYS A 270 -14.92 -29.53 6.29
CA LYS A 270 -15.53 -28.38 5.61
C LYS A 270 -14.46 -27.47 5.00
N MET A 271 -13.40 -27.12 5.72
CA MET A 271 -12.32 -26.27 5.20
C MET A 271 -11.62 -26.91 3.99
N LEU A 272 -11.32 -28.21 4.04
CA LEU A 272 -10.73 -28.97 2.94
C LEU A 272 -11.67 -29.17 1.75
N ASN A 273 -12.97 -29.32 1.99
CA ASN A 273 -13.97 -29.46 0.93
C ASN A 273 -14.41 -28.10 0.36
N SER A 274 -14.18 -27.02 1.11
CA SER A 274 -14.38 -25.62 0.67
C SER A 274 -13.18 -25.06 -0.08
N THR A 275 -12.14 -25.88 -0.34
CA THR A 275 -11.01 -25.52 -1.21
C THR A 275 -11.46 -25.19 -2.65
N SER A 276 -12.76 -25.33 -2.96
CA SER A 276 -13.43 -24.86 -4.16
C SER A 276 -14.39 -23.65 -3.96
N GLY A 277 -14.36 -22.91 -2.84
CA GLY A 277 -15.30 -21.79 -2.66
C GLY A 277 -15.06 -20.71 -1.60
N GLY A 278 -14.11 -20.85 -0.67
CA GLY A 278 -13.79 -19.77 0.30
C GLY A 278 -12.81 -18.75 -0.27
N ILE A 279 -13.24 -17.53 -0.58
CA ILE A 279 -12.32 -16.47 -1.05
C ILE A 279 -11.43 -16.04 0.12
N ASN A 280 -10.15 -16.43 0.10
CA ASN A 280 -9.15 -15.85 0.99
C ASN A 280 -8.76 -14.47 0.44
N TYR A 281 -9.55 -13.44 0.76
CA TYR A 281 -9.36 -12.08 0.24
C TYR A 281 -7.95 -11.54 0.52
N VAL A 282 -7.36 -11.88 1.67
CA VAL A 282 -5.99 -11.46 2.01
C VAL A 282 -4.98 -12.10 1.07
N ASN A 283 -5.01 -13.41 0.88
CA ASN A 283 -4.08 -14.11 -0.02
C ASN A 283 -4.31 -13.71 -1.48
N SER A 284 -5.56 -13.58 -1.92
CA SER A 284 -5.91 -13.16 -3.27
C SER A 284 -5.34 -11.78 -3.60
N VAL A 285 -5.48 -10.82 -2.67
CA VAL A 285 -4.92 -9.47 -2.85
C VAL A 285 -3.39 -9.50 -2.75
N ARG A 286 -2.82 -10.26 -1.80
CA ARG A 286 -1.37 -10.42 -1.65
C ARG A 286 -0.72 -10.96 -2.93
N ASN A 287 -1.35 -11.91 -3.61
CA ASN A 287 -0.82 -12.51 -4.84
C ASN A 287 -0.70 -11.50 -5.99
N LEU A 288 -1.45 -10.40 -5.95
CA LEU A 288 -1.29 -9.29 -6.90
C LEU A 288 -0.02 -8.47 -6.63
N LEU A 289 0.59 -8.62 -5.45
CA LEU A 289 1.72 -7.84 -4.98
C LEU A 289 3.06 -8.56 -5.10
N VAL A 290 3.06 -9.88 -5.27
CA VAL A 290 4.25 -10.69 -5.56
C VAL A 290 4.80 -10.34 -6.94
#